data_AF-A0A7X8EJI1-F1
#
_entry.id   AF-A0A7X8EJI1-F1
#
_cell.length_a   1.000
_cell.length_b   1.000
_cell.length_c   1.000
_cell.angle_alpha   90.00
_cell.angle_beta   90.00
_cell.angle_gamma   90.00
#
_symmetry.space_group_name_H-M   'P 1'
#
loop_
_entity.id
_entity.type
_entity.pdbx_description
1 polymer ?
#
loop_
_entity_poly.entity_id
_entity_poly.type
_entity_poly.pdbx_seq_one_letter_code
_entity_poly.pdbx_strand_id
1 'polypeptide(L)'
;MTGNREKRKGFTLVELLIVIIIVGILASAMLMLTGTAEDKARATSILSDMRSMKSAMVVFKLEKGSWPELPVDGDEIKRLFGGASLDGFNLESSGDEYAYVEYDLSGRSSGVKRKLALMADSSGLLAAGSSMPGADAEPYTDGDTVEMKVR
;
A
#
# COMPACT_ATOMS: atom_id res chain seq x y z
N MET A 1 57.01 47.02 -8.31
CA MET A 1 56.03 45.91 -8.20
C MET A 1 54.76 46.46 -7.57
N THR A 2 53.76 46.82 -8.36
CA THR A 2 52.54 47.46 -7.86
C THR A 2 51.52 46.36 -7.57
N GLY A 3 51.29 46.06 -6.29
CA GLY A 3 50.34 45.05 -5.86
C GLY A 3 48.91 45.53 -6.07
N ASN A 4 48.20 44.92 -7.03
CA ASN A 4 46.78 45.16 -7.25
C ASN A 4 45.99 44.59 -6.05
N ARG A 5 45.44 45.46 -5.18
CA ARG A 5 44.56 45.04 -4.08
C ARG A 5 43.16 44.81 -4.63
N GLU A 6 42.88 43.56 -4.98
CA GLU A 6 41.54 43.04 -5.22
C GLU A 6 40.63 43.40 -4.02
N LYS A 7 39.61 44.25 -4.25
CA LYS A 7 38.62 44.57 -3.22
C LYS A 7 37.80 43.31 -2.93
N ARG A 8 38.05 42.66 -1.79
CA ARG A 8 37.21 41.55 -1.32
C ARG A 8 35.80 42.09 -1.09
N LYS A 9 34.84 41.69 -1.94
CA LYS A 9 33.42 41.96 -1.73
C LYS A 9 32.95 41.12 -0.54
N GLY A 10 32.51 41.78 0.53
CA GLY A 10 31.87 41.12 1.68
C GLY A 10 30.42 40.80 1.35
N PHE A 11 29.94 39.66 1.85
CA PHE A 11 28.53 39.27 1.77
C PHE A 11 27.68 40.24 2.59
N THR A 12 26.56 40.71 2.06
CA THR A 12 25.65 41.57 2.82
C THR A 12 24.78 40.74 3.75
N LEU A 13 24.43 41.29 4.92
CA LEU A 13 23.48 40.65 5.84
C LEU A 13 22.11 40.44 5.18
N VAL A 14 21.74 41.31 4.23
CA VAL A 14 20.48 41.25 3.50
C VAL A 14 20.45 40.04 2.55
N GLU A 15 21.57 39.72 1.88
CA GLU A 15 21.69 38.53 1.04
C GLU A 15 21.56 37.23 1.86
N LEU A 16 22.08 37.19 3.09
CA LEU A 16 21.90 36.02 3.95
C LEU A 16 20.45 35.95 4.49
N LEU A 17 19.87 37.10 4.84
CA LEU A 17 18.51 37.20 5.39
C LEU A 17 17.44 36.72 4.39
N ILE A 18 17.53 37.13 3.13
CA ILE A 18 16.55 36.71 2.12
C ILE A 18 16.64 35.20 1.84
N VAL A 19 17.85 34.62 1.90
CA VAL A 19 18.06 33.18 1.67
C VAL A 19 17.39 32.35 2.76
N ILE A 20 17.57 32.69 4.04
CA ILE A 20 16.93 31.93 5.13
C ILE A 20 15.41 32.06 5.11
N ILE A 21 14.87 33.21 4.68
CA ILE A 21 13.43 33.41 4.49
C ILE A 21 12.89 32.49 3.39
N ILE A 22 13.56 32.45 2.23
CA ILE A 22 13.15 31.59 1.10
C ILE A 22 13.24 30.11 1.49
N VAL A 23 14.34 29.69 2.13
CA VAL A 23 14.51 28.31 2.61
C VAL A 23 13.43 27.95 3.64
N GLY A 24 13.07 28.87 4.55
CA GLY A 24 11.99 28.65 5.52
C GLY A 24 10.62 28.44 4.86
N ILE A 25 10.28 29.24 3.84
CA ILE A 25 9.03 29.09 3.08
C ILE A 25 9.00 27.74 2.35
N LEU A 26 10.06 27.41 1.61
CA LEU A 26 10.14 26.14 0.86
C LEU A 26 10.10 24.92 1.79
N ALA A 27 10.81 24.97 2.92
CA ALA A 27 10.82 23.89 3.89
C ALA A 27 9.42 23.66 4.51
N SER A 28 8.68 24.73 4.82
CA SER A 28 7.32 24.60 5.37
C SER A 28 6.33 23.97 4.38
N ALA A 29 6.43 24.28 3.08
CA ALA A 29 5.57 23.74 2.04
C ALA A 29 5.85 22.26 1.76
N MET A 30 7.11 21.82 1.84
CA MET A 30 7.49 20.42 1.64
C MET A 30 6.85 19.47 2.66
N LEU A 31 6.71 19.88 3.92
CA LEU A 31 6.14 19.05 4.99
C LEU A 31 4.66 18.72 4.80
N MET A 32 3.89 19.57 4.12
CA MET A 32 2.46 19.32 3.89
C MET A 32 2.22 18.27 2.79
N LEU A 33 3.19 18.04 1.91
CA LEU A 33 3.02 17.14 0.76
C LEU A 33 3.36 15.68 1.09
N THR A 34 4.32 15.44 2.02
CA THR A 34 4.86 14.11 2.31
C THR A 34 3.80 13.13 2.83
N GLY A 35 2.89 13.55 3.72
CA GLY A 35 1.89 12.64 4.30
C GLY A 35 0.96 11.99 3.26
N THR A 36 0.55 12.73 2.23
CA THR A 36 -0.39 12.21 1.22
C THR A 36 0.27 11.27 0.20
N ALA A 37 1.55 11.48 -0.09
CA ALA A 37 2.33 10.65 -1.00
C ALA A 37 2.69 9.31 -0.37
N GLU A 38 3.08 9.32 0.91
CA GLU A 38 3.37 8.12 1.68
C GLU A 38 2.16 7.21 1.81
N ASP A 39 0.99 7.75 2.16
CA ASP A 39 -0.25 6.97 2.26
C ASP A 39 -0.62 6.32 0.92
N LYS A 40 -0.44 7.04 -0.20
CA LYS A 40 -0.69 6.49 -1.54
C LYS A 40 0.28 5.36 -1.86
N ALA A 41 1.57 5.53 -1.60
CA ALA A 41 2.57 4.51 -1.84
C ALA A 41 2.28 3.23 -1.03
N ARG A 42 1.92 3.37 0.24
CA ARG A 42 1.52 2.25 1.11
C ARG A 42 0.27 1.54 0.59
N ALA A 43 -0.77 2.29 0.21
CA ALA A 43 -1.98 1.71 -0.36
C ALA A 43 -1.72 0.94 -1.67
N THR A 44 -0.88 1.48 -2.55
CA THR A 44 -0.47 0.79 -3.78
C THR A 44 0.34 -0.47 -3.49
N SER A 45 1.22 -0.46 -2.48
CA SER A 45 1.94 -1.67 -2.05
C SER A 45 0.97 -2.75 -1.58
N ILE A 46 0.05 -2.42 -0.67
CA ILE A 46 -0.96 -3.37 -0.16
C ILE A 46 -1.76 -3.97 -1.32
N LEU A 47 -2.23 -3.13 -2.26
CA LEU A 47 -2.96 -3.62 -3.42
C LEU A 47 -2.12 -4.55 -4.31
N SER A 48 -0.83 -4.26 -4.49
CA SER A 48 0.10 -5.12 -5.22
C SER A 48 0.30 -6.47 -4.53
N ASP A 49 0.44 -6.45 -3.21
CA ASP A 49 0.60 -7.65 -2.39
C ASP A 49 -0.67 -8.51 -2.43
N MET A 50 -1.86 -7.92 -2.32
CA MET A 50 -3.15 -8.61 -2.48
C MET A 50 -3.31 -9.27 -3.86
N ARG A 51 -2.93 -8.58 -4.93
CA ARG A 51 -2.95 -9.15 -6.28
C ARG A 51 -1.99 -10.32 -6.42
N SER A 52 -0.81 -10.18 -5.85
CA SER A 52 0.20 -11.25 -5.85
C SER A 52 -0.31 -12.45 -5.06
N MET A 53 -1.01 -12.23 -3.94
CA MET A 53 -1.63 -13.28 -3.12
C MET A 53 -2.71 -14.02 -3.91
N LYS A 54 -3.60 -13.27 -4.58
CA LYS A 54 -4.60 -13.83 -5.49
C LYS A 54 -3.96 -14.70 -6.57
N SER A 55 -2.88 -14.23 -7.20
CA SER A 55 -2.15 -15.03 -8.20
C SER A 55 -1.55 -16.30 -7.60
N ALA A 56 -0.99 -16.24 -6.39
CA ALA A 56 -0.44 -17.41 -5.70
C ALA A 56 -1.51 -18.46 -5.40
N MET A 57 -2.71 -18.05 -4.97
CA MET A 57 -3.84 -18.98 -4.76
C MET A 57 -4.27 -19.68 -6.06
N VAL A 58 -4.29 -18.95 -7.18
CA VAL A 58 -4.60 -19.54 -8.49
C VAL A 58 -3.54 -20.57 -8.87
N VAL A 59 -2.26 -20.28 -8.68
CA VAL A 59 -1.17 -21.23 -8.94
C VAL A 59 -1.30 -22.46 -8.04
N PHE A 60 -1.55 -22.27 -6.74
CA PHE A 60 -1.77 -23.38 -5.82
C PHE A 60 -2.89 -24.31 -6.30
N LYS A 61 -4.02 -23.74 -6.73
CA LYS A 61 -5.12 -24.53 -7.30
C LYS A 61 -4.72 -25.30 -8.56
N LEU A 62 -3.92 -24.69 -9.44
CA LEU A 62 -3.45 -25.35 -10.64
C LEU A 62 -2.53 -26.54 -10.33
N GLU A 63 -1.72 -26.45 -9.26
CA GLU A 63 -0.80 -27.52 -8.87
C GLU A 63 -1.46 -28.62 -8.04
N LYS A 64 -2.37 -28.26 -7.14
CA LYS A 64 -2.98 -29.18 -6.15
C LYS A 64 -4.38 -29.64 -6.51
N GLY A 65 -5.06 -28.94 -7.41
CA GLY A 65 -6.43 -29.22 -7.83
C GLY A 65 -7.51 -28.65 -6.92
N SER A 66 -7.15 -28.04 -5.79
CA SER A 66 -8.09 -27.45 -4.82
C SER A 66 -7.60 -26.08 -4.34
N TRP A 67 -8.51 -25.25 -3.83
CA TRP A 67 -8.11 -24.01 -3.17
C TRP A 67 -7.37 -24.29 -1.85
N PRO A 68 -6.51 -23.36 -1.40
CA PRO A 68 -5.85 -23.48 -0.11
C PRO A 68 -6.83 -23.28 1.05
N GLU A 69 -7.22 -24.35 1.75
CA GLU A 69 -8.06 -24.28 2.96
C GLU A 69 -7.20 -24.09 4.21
N LEU A 70 -7.32 -22.95 4.90
CA LEU A 70 -6.57 -22.72 6.13
C LEU A 70 -6.99 -23.69 7.26
N PRO A 71 -6.04 -24.21 8.06
CA PRO A 71 -4.62 -23.93 8.01
C PRO A 71 -3.91 -24.84 7.00
N VAL A 72 -3.73 -24.37 5.76
CA VAL A 72 -2.66 -24.83 4.91
C VAL A 72 -1.40 -24.52 5.67
N ASP A 73 -0.44 -25.43 5.70
CA ASP A 73 0.91 -25.13 6.18
C ASP A 73 1.33 -23.79 5.58
N GLY A 74 1.33 -22.72 6.39
CA GLY A 74 1.52 -21.35 5.91
C GLY A 74 2.84 -21.21 5.15
N ASP A 75 3.77 -22.14 5.39
CA ASP A 75 5.04 -22.30 4.71
C ASP A 75 4.91 -22.66 3.21
N GLU A 76 3.88 -23.39 2.76
CA GLU A 76 3.72 -23.74 1.34
C GLU A 76 3.22 -22.55 0.53
N ILE A 77 2.20 -21.84 1.03
CA ILE A 77 1.73 -20.59 0.40
C ILE A 77 2.82 -19.53 0.45
N LYS A 78 3.55 -19.43 1.56
CA LYS A 78 4.71 -18.55 1.69
C LYS A 78 5.80 -18.89 0.67
N ARG A 79 6.05 -20.17 0.36
CA ARG A 79 6.99 -20.58 -0.70
C ARG A 79 6.53 -20.17 -2.09
N LEU A 80 5.26 -20.37 -2.40
CA LEU A 80 4.68 -19.89 -3.67
C LEU A 80 4.72 -18.36 -3.76
N PHE A 81 4.66 -17.68 -2.61
CA PHE A 81 4.81 -16.23 -2.47
C PHE A 81 6.28 -15.76 -2.33
N GLY A 82 7.24 -16.56 -2.79
CA GLY A 82 8.66 -16.18 -2.81
C GLY A 82 9.28 -15.93 -1.44
N GLY A 83 8.68 -16.46 -0.37
CA GLY A 83 9.11 -16.28 1.02
C GLY A 83 8.63 -15.00 1.68
N ALA A 84 7.83 -14.17 1.00
CA ALA A 84 7.30 -12.94 1.59
C ALA A 84 6.30 -13.22 2.73
N SER A 85 6.23 -12.30 3.69
CA SER A 85 5.42 -12.50 4.89
C SER A 85 3.93 -12.56 4.55
N LEU A 86 3.22 -13.47 5.23
CA LEU A 86 1.75 -13.55 5.20
C LEU A 86 1.12 -12.68 6.29
N ASP A 87 1.92 -11.87 7.00
CA ASP A 87 1.41 -11.02 8.10
C ASP A 87 0.30 -10.09 7.60
N GLY A 88 -0.86 -10.16 8.26
CA GLY A 88 -2.04 -9.38 7.93
C GLY A 88 -2.85 -9.94 6.76
N PHE A 89 -2.45 -11.06 6.14
CA PHE A 89 -3.27 -11.76 5.15
C PHE A 89 -4.04 -12.91 5.80
N ASN A 90 -5.32 -13.01 5.46
CA ASN A 90 -6.12 -14.19 5.75
C ASN A 90 -6.66 -14.74 4.42
N LEU A 91 -6.81 -16.06 4.34
CA LEU A 91 -7.25 -16.76 3.13
C LEU A 91 -8.45 -17.59 3.49
N GLU A 92 -9.53 -17.41 2.75
CA GLU A 92 -10.74 -18.18 2.97
C GLU A 92 -11.20 -18.82 1.67
N SER A 93 -11.50 -20.11 1.76
CA SER A 93 -12.06 -20.88 0.67
C SER A 93 -12.90 -22.02 1.24
N SER A 94 -13.92 -22.42 0.49
CA SER A 94 -14.70 -23.62 0.78
C SER A 94 -14.74 -24.51 -0.46
N GLY A 95 -14.03 -25.64 -0.41
CA GLY A 95 -13.96 -26.58 -1.51
C GLY A 95 -13.55 -25.91 -2.82
N ASP A 96 -14.45 -25.95 -3.81
CA ASP A 96 -14.28 -25.30 -5.12
C ASP A 96 -15.25 -24.14 -5.37
N GLU A 97 -16.12 -23.83 -4.39
CA GLU A 97 -17.24 -22.92 -4.53
C GLU A 97 -16.79 -21.46 -4.54
N TYR A 98 -15.96 -21.08 -3.58
CA TYR A 98 -15.43 -19.72 -3.45
C TYR A 98 -14.02 -19.73 -2.88
N ALA A 99 -13.27 -18.68 -3.21
CA ALA A 99 -11.98 -18.38 -2.63
C ALA A 99 -11.72 -16.88 -2.67
N TYR A 100 -11.23 -16.32 -1.56
CA TYR A 100 -10.88 -14.91 -1.45
C TYR A 100 -9.69 -14.69 -0.52
N VAL A 101 -9.05 -13.54 -0.72
CA VAL A 101 -7.96 -13.03 0.12
C VAL A 101 -8.48 -11.88 0.93
N GLU A 102 -8.24 -11.89 2.23
CA GLU A 102 -8.46 -10.75 3.11
C GLU A 102 -7.13 -10.12 3.50
N TYR A 103 -7.16 -8.82 3.77
CA TYR A 103 -6.05 -8.09 4.34
C TYR A 103 -6.51 -7.20 5.51
N ASP A 104 -5.81 -7.33 6.64
CA ASP A 104 -6.03 -6.55 7.85
C ASP A 104 -5.44 -5.13 7.72
N LEU A 105 -6.33 -4.15 7.76
CA LEU A 105 -6.06 -2.71 7.72
C LEU A 105 -6.18 -2.05 9.11
N SER A 106 -6.47 -2.79 10.19
CA SER A 106 -6.63 -2.24 11.55
C SER A 106 -5.44 -1.39 11.98
N GLY A 107 -4.22 -1.82 11.67
CA GLY A 107 -2.97 -1.10 11.94
C GLY A 107 -2.60 -0.01 10.92
N ARG A 108 -3.47 0.31 9.95
CA ARG A 108 -3.18 1.25 8.85
C ARG A 108 -3.85 2.62 9.09
N SER A 109 -3.19 3.68 8.60
CA SER A 109 -3.71 5.04 8.72
C SER A 109 -5.04 5.20 7.96
N SER A 110 -5.90 6.11 8.42
CA SER A 110 -7.14 6.46 7.70
C SER A 110 -6.86 7.00 6.29
N GLY A 111 -5.70 7.62 6.09
CA GLY A 111 -5.22 8.05 4.78
C GLY A 111 -5.01 6.88 3.82
N VAL A 112 -4.35 5.80 4.26
CA VAL A 112 -4.17 4.57 3.49
C VAL A 112 -5.52 3.93 3.14
N LYS A 113 -6.41 3.77 4.13
CA LYS A 113 -7.76 3.20 3.92
C LYS A 113 -8.53 3.97 2.85
N ARG A 114 -8.59 5.30 2.97
CA ARG A 114 -9.25 6.15 1.96
C ARG A 114 -8.61 6.02 0.57
N LYS A 115 -7.28 5.84 0.47
CA LYS A 115 -6.63 5.63 -0.84
C LYS A 115 -6.99 4.27 -1.44
N LEU A 116 -7.11 3.22 -0.63
CA LEU A 116 -7.61 1.91 -1.08
C LEU A 116 -9.05 2.00 -1.58
N ALA A 117 -9.90 2.72 -0.85
CA ALA A 117 -11.29 2.97 -1.23
C ALA A 117 -11.43 3.63 -2.61
N LEU A 118 -10.62 4.67 -2.86
CA LEU A 118 -10.60 5.34 -4.17
C LEU A 118 -10.12 4.43 -5.31
N MET A 119 -9.38 3.36 -5.00
CA MET A 119 -8.93 2.37 -5.98
C MET A 119 -9.86 1.17 -6.08
N ALA A 120 -10.83 1.01 -5.17
CA ALA A 120 -11.57 -0.23 -4.96
C ALA A 120 -12.29 -0.72 -6.21
N ASP A 121 -13.11 0.13 -6.82
CA ASP A 121 -13.86 -0.19 -8.05
C ASP A 121 -12.96 -0.66 -9.19
N SER A 122 -11.82 0.02 -9.37
CA SER A 122 -10.88 -0.27 -10.48
C SER A 122 -10.01 -1.51 -10.24
N SER A 123 -9.91 -1.96 -8.99
CA SER A 123 -8.98 -3.00 -8.57
C SER A 123 -9.65 -4.27 -8.07
N GLY A 124 -10.98 -4.26 -7.91
CA GLY A 124 -11.76 -5.39 -7.41
C GLY A 124 -11.58 -5.60 -5.91
N LEU A 125 -11.27 -4.54 -5.16
CA LEU A 125 -11.24 -4.59 -3.70
C LEU A 125 -12.66 -4.47 -3.16
N LEU A 126 -13.01 -5.39 -2.28
CA LEU A 126 -14.35 -5.51 -1.72
C LEU A 126 -14.34 -5.27 -0.21
N ALA A 127 -15.49 -4.89 0.32
CA ALA A 127 -15.71 -4.79 1.75
C ALA A 127 -15.74 -6.19 2.40
N ALA A 128 -15.48 -6.26 3.70
CA ALA A 128 -15.57 -7.51 4.46
C ALA A 128 -16.93 -8.20 4.29
N GLY A 129 -16.94 -9.52 4.09
CA GLY A 129 -18.10 -10.36 3.82
C GLY A 129 -18.63 -10.32 2.38
N SER A 130 -18.08 -9.47 1.51
CA SER A 130 -18.59 -9.30 0.14
C SER A 130 -18.15 -10.41 -0.81
N SER A 131 -17.16 -11.21 -0.43
CA SER A 131 -16.65 -12.32 -1.24
C SER A 131 -17.36 -13.65 -0.97
N MET A 132 -18.22 -13.72 0.06
CA MET A 132 -18.96 -14.92 0.45
C MET A 132 -20.04 -15.32 -0.58
N PRO A 133 -20.39 -16.61 -0.71
CA PRO A 133 -21.49 -17.05 -1.56
C PRO A 133 -22.81 -16.39 -1.17
N GLY A 134 -23.49 -15.79 -2.15
CA GLY A 134 -24.77 -15.12 -1.94
C GLY A 134 -24.68 -13.74 -1.29
N ALA A 135 -23.47 -13.24 -1.00
CA ALA A 135 -23.27 -11.85 -0.60
C ALA A 135 -23.33 -10.90 -1.81
N ASP A 136 -23.86 -9.71 -1.58
CA ASP A 136 -23.76 -8.62 -2.54
C ASP A 136 -22.33 -8.08 -2.54
N ALA A 137 -21.73 -8.00 -3.73
CA ALA A 137 -20.34 -7.59 -3.86
C ALA A 137 -20.22 -6.07 -3.73
N GLU A 138 -19.90 -5.60 -2.53
CA GLU A 138 -19.75 -4.18 -2.23
C GLU A 138 -18.28 -3.75 -2.33
N PRO A 139 -17.98 -2.63 -3.02
CA PRO A 139 -16.62 -2.11 -3.10
C PRO A 139 -16.14 -1.64 -1.73
N TYR A 140 -14.84 -1.78 -1.47
CA TYR A 140 -14.23 -1.35 -0.22
C TYR A 140 -14.35 0.18 0.00
N THR A 141 -14.75 0.60 1.21
CA THR A 141 -14.95 2.01 1.57
C THR A 141 -13.94 2.52 2.61
N ASP A 142 -13.91 1.95 3.80
CA ASP A 142 -13.14 2.48 4.94
C ASP A 142 -12.97 1.50 6.10
N GLY A 143 -13.41 0.25 5.92
CA GLY A 143 -13.35 -0.78 6.94
C GLY A 143 -11.92 -1.19 7.33
N ASP A 144 -11.81 -1.92 8.44
CA ASP A 144 -10.55 -2.48 8.93
C ASP A 144 -10.11 -3.73 8.18
N THR A 145 -10.95 -4.28 7.31
CA THR A 145 -10.60 -5.42 6.45
C THR A 145 -10.98 -5.09 5.02
N VAL A 146 -10.11 -5.48 4.09
CA VAL A 146 -10.36 -5.42 2.66
C VAL A 146 -10.22 -6.80 2.06
N GLU A 147 -11.10 -7.13 1.12
CA GLU A 147 -11.12 -8.43 0.47
C GLU A 147 -10.80 -8.33 -1.01
N MET A 148 -10.33 -9.43 -1.59
CA MET A 148 -10.22 -9.61 -3.02
C MET A 148 -10.67 -11.02 -3.39
N LYS A 149 -11.79 -11.08 -4.14
CA LYS A 149 -12.31 -12.33 -4.66
C LYS A 149 -11.36 -12.96 -5.67
N VAL A 150 -11.06 -14.24 -5.49
CA VAL A 150 -10.25 -15.05 -6.42
C VAL A 150 -11.14 -15.83 -7.37
N ARG A 151 -12.25 -16.40 -6.87
CA ARG A 151 -13.25 -17.15 -7.65
C ARG A 151 -14.67 -16.76 -7.25
#